data_AF-A0A932PSZ5-F1
#
_entry.id   AF-A0A932PSZ5-F1
#
_cell.length_a   1.000
_cell.length_b   1.000
_cell.length_c   1.000
_cell.angle_alpha   90.00
_cell.angle_beta   90.00
_cell.angle_gamma   90.00
#
_symmetry.space_group_name_H-M   'P 1'
#
loop_
_entity.id
_entity.type
_entity.pdbx_description
1 polymer ?
#
loop_
_entity_poly.entity_id
_entity_poly.type
_entity_poly.pdbx_seq_one_letter_code
_entity_poly.pdbx_strand_id
1 'polypeptide(L)' 'MMKREFKDQSAEELRAAVRDLDQEIFKLRNELAIQRKLEKPHLLKQKRKEKARALTALTQKQTVSGAA' A
#
# COMPACT_ATOMS: atom_id res chain seq x y z
N MET A 1 -8.60 2.73 11.61
CA MET A 1 -8.32 4.14 11.26
C MET A 1 -6.88 4.22 10.77
N MET A 2 -6.59 5.03 9.74
CA MET A 2 -5.27 5.56 9.34
C MET A 2 -5.53 6.32 8.02
N LYS A 3 -5.92 7.60 8.10
CA LYS A 3 -6.16 8.46 6.92
C LYS A 3 -5.11 9.57 6.79
N ARG A 4 -4.22 9.71 7.79
CA ARG A 4 -3.29 10.85 7.89
C ARG A 4 -1.84 10.51 7.49
N GLU A 5 -1.36 9.28 7.68
CA GLU A 5 0.06 8.97 7.48
C GLU A 5 0.59 9.19 6.05
N PHE A 6 -0.17 8.83 5.01
CA PHE A 6 0.33 8.94 3.63
C PHE A 6 0.41 10.39 3.10
N LYS A 7 -0.29 11.35 3.71
CA LYS A 7 -0.22 12.75 3.26
C LYS A 7 1.07 13.44 3.71
N ASP A 8 1.53 13.08 4.90
CA ASP A 8 2.69 13.71 5.54
C ASP A 8 4.01 13.08 5.07
N GLN A 9 3.96 11.85 4.53
CA GLN A 9 5.13 11.14 3.99
C GLN A 9 5.72 11.78 2.72
N SER A 10 7.04 11.74 2.58
CA SER A 10 7.75 12.16 1.37
C SER A 10 7.44 11.24 0.17
N ALA A 11 7.76 11.69 -1.05
CA ALA A 11 7.57 10.86 -2.24
C ALA A 11 8.41 9.56 -2.20
N GLU A 12 9.58 9.60 -1.54
CA GLU A 12 10.42 8.42 -1.35
C GLU A 12 9.85 7.47 -0.30
N GLU A 13 9.36 8.00 0.81
CA GLU A 13 8.70 7.21 1.86
C GLU A 13 7.43 6.53 1.33
N LEU A 14 6.66 7.22 0.48
CA LEU A 14 5.51 6.63 -0.18
C LEU A 14 5.89 5.47 -1.12
N ARG A 15 7.02 5.59 -1.82
CA ARG A 15 7.54 4.49 -2.66
C ARG A 15 8.03 3.32 -1.80
N ALA A 16 8.69 3.58 -0.68
CA ALA A 16 9.09 2.57 0.28
C ALA A 16 7.85 1.83 0.84
N ALA A 17 6.85 2.58 1.30
CA ALA A 17 5.59 2.01 1.79
C ALA A 17 4.88 1.16 0.74
N VAL A 18 4.86 1.58 -0.53
CA VAL A 18 4.30 0.77 -1.63
C VAL A 18 5.07 -0.54 -1.80
N ARG A 19 6.40 -0.52 -1.75
CA ARG A 19 7.23 -1.74 -1.84
C ARG A 19 6.97 -2.69 -0.67
N ASP A 20 6.88 -2.18 0.54
CA ASP A 20 6.60 -2.98 1.73
C ASP A 20 5.21 -3.63 1.65
N LEU A 21 4.20 -2.85 1.25
CA LEU A 21 2.84 -3.35 1.03
C LEU A 21 2.79 -4.42 -0.08
N ASP A 22 3.60 -4.29 -1.12
CA ASP A 22 3.70 -5.31 -2.17
C ASP A 22 4.31 -6.62 -1.65
N GLN A 23 5.34 -6.55 -0.81
CA GLN A 23 5.92 -7.73 -0.17
C GLN A 23 4.90 -8.41 0.75
N GLU A 24 4.16 -7.64 1.55
CA GLU A 24 3.12 -8.20 2.44
C GLU A 24 1.99 -8.85 1.65
N ILE A 25 1.49 -8.21 0.59
CA ILE A 25 0.47 -8.78 -0.29
C ILE A 25 0.99 -10.08 -0.91
N PHE A 26 2.25 -10.12 -1.35
CA PHE A 26 2.86 -11.31 -1.91
C PHE A 26 2.93 -12.45 -0.89
N LYS A 27 3.36 -12.16 0.34
CA LYS A 27 3.38 -13.15 1.44
C LYS A 27 1.98 -13.72 1.70
N LEU A 28 0.96 -12.86 1.82
CA LEU A 28 -0.43 -13.29 2.04
C LEU A 28 -0.97 -14.11 0.86
N ARG A 29 -0.59 -13.78 -0.38
CA ARG A 29 -0.97 -14.57 -1.56
C ARG A 29 -0.29 -15.94 -1.59
N ASN A 30 0.99 -16.01 -1.21
CA ASN A 30 1.69 -17.29 -1.10
C ASN A 30 1.13 -18.16 0.02
N GLU A 31 0.84 -17.57 1.18
CA GLU A 31 0.18 -18.27 2.28
C GLU A 31 -1.16 -18.85 1.83
N LEU A 32 -1.98 -18.05 1.13
CA LEU A 32 -3.24 -18.52 0.55
C LEU A 32 -3.04 -19.64 -0.46
N ALA A 33 -2.00 -19.57 -1.30
CA ALA A 33 -1.73 -20.58 -2.31
C ALA A 33 -1.26 -21.91 -1.70
N ILE A 34 -0.38 -21.84 -0.70
CA ILE A 34 0.22 -23.01 -0.04
C ILE A 34 -0.78 -23.65 0.92
N GLN A 35 -1.38 -22.85 1.81
CA GLN A 35 -2.24 -23.35 2.87
C GLN A 35 -3.71 -23.51 2.43
N ARG A 36 -4.08 -22.99 1.25
CA ARG A 36 -5.47 -22.89 0.74
C ARG A 36 -6.43 -22.13 1.67
N LYS A 37 -5.89 -21.50 2.71
CA LYS A 37 -6.59 -20.73 3.73
C LYS A 37 -5.69 -19.58 4.15
N LEU A 38 -6.31 -18.45 4.45
CA LEU A 38 -5.66 -17.32 5.12
C LEU A 38 -6.21 -17.28 6.53
N GLU A 39 -5.34 -17.15 7.54
CA GLU A 39 -5.81 -16.95 8.92
C GLU A 39 -6.67 -15.70 9.03
N LYS A 40 -6.28 -14.63 8.33
CA LYS A 40 -6.94 -13.32 8.37
C LYS A 40 -7.20 -12.81 6.95
N PRO A 41 -8.25 -13.30 6.27
CA PRO A 41 -8.52 -12.96 4.86
C PRO A 41 -8.77 -11.45 4.65
N HIS A 42 -9.26 -10.74 5.66
CA HIS A 42 -9.46 -9.29 5.61
C HIS A 42 -8.15 -8.50 5.45
N LEU A 43 -7.01 -9.04 5.90
CA LEU A 43 -5.71 -8.37 5.76
C LEU A 43 -5.34 -8.17 4.30
N LEU A 44 -5.58 -9.16 3.43
CA LEU A 44 -5.27 -9.03 2.01
C LEU A 44 -6.05 -7.86 1.38
N LYS A 45 -7.34 -7.72 1.71
CA LYS A 45 -8.19 -6.61 1.25
C LYS A 45 -7.72 -5.27 1.83
N GLN A 46 -7.35 -5.26 3.11
CA GLN A 46 -6.85 -4.08 3.80
C GLN A 46 -5.53 -3.58 3.18
N LYS A 47 -4.54 -4.46 3.00
CA LYS A 47 -3.23 -4.13 2.43
C LYS A 47 -3.34 -3.63 0.99
N ARG A 48 -4.21 -4.23 0.16
CA ARG A 48 -4.52 -3.70 -1.19
C ARG A 48 -5.09 -2.28 -1.14
N LYS A 49 -5.97 -2.00 -0.18
CA LYS A 49 -6.56 -0.66 0.00
C LYS A 49 -5.55 0.35 0.54
N GLU A 50 -4.60 -0.08 1.36
CA GLU A 50 -3.48 0.75 1.82
C GLU A 50 -2.55 1.10 0.64
N LYS A 51 -2.18 0.10 -0.19
CA LYS A 51 -1.37 0.33 -1.40
C LYS A 51 -2.02 1.33 -2.34
N ALA A 52 -3.32 1.17 -2.61
CA ALA A 52 -4.06 2.09 -3.47
C ALA A 52 -4.00 3.54 -2.94
N ARG A 53 -4.11 3.74 -1.62
CA ARG A 53 -4.01 5.07 -1.01
C ARG A 53 -2.61 5.66 -1.10
N ALA A 54 -1.57 4.86 -0.86
CA ALA A 54 -0.19 5.31 -1.00
C ALA A 54 0.12 5.75 -2.44
N LEU A 55 -0.37 5.00 -3.44
CA LEU A 55 -0.27 5.38 -4.85
C LEU A 55 -1.04 6.66 -5.15
N THR A 56 -2.28 6.81 -4.65
CA THR A 56 -3.03 8.06 -4.81
C THR A 56 -2.29 9.26 -4.22
N ALA A 57 -1.69 9.11 -3.03
CA ALA A 57 -0.91 10.17 -2.40
C ALA A 57 0.35 10.51 -3.23
N LEU A 58 1.02 9.50 -3.80
CA LEU A 58 2.16 9.69 -4.69
C LEU A 58 1.78 10.47 -5.94
N THR A 59 0.68 10.08 -6.60
CA THR A 59 0.16 10.79 -7.78
C THR A 59 -0.20 12.22 -7.44
N GLN A 60 -0.89 12.46 -6.32
CA GLN A 60 -1.24 13.82 -5.87
C GLN A 60 0.00 14.69 -5.66
N LYS A 61 1.08 14.14 -5.07
CA LYS A 61 2.34 14.88 -4.91
C LYS A 61 3.03 15.16 -6.25
N GLN A 62 3.00 14.21 -7.18
CA GLN A 62 3.57 14.39 -8.53
C GLN A 62 2.80 15.43 -9.35
N THR A 63 1.46 15.42 -9.31
CA THR A 63 0.63 16.38 -10.03
C THR A 63 0.77 17.80 -9.46
N VAL A 64 0.92 17.95 -8.14
CA VAL A 64 1.16 19.26 -7.51
C VAL A 64 2.58 19.76 -7.81
N SER A 65 3.57 18.86 -7.89
CA SER A 65 4.96 19.21 -8.23
C SER A 65 5.19 19.50 -9.72
N GLY A 66 4.34 19.00 -10.62
CA GLY A 66 4.46 19.18 -12.08
C GLY A 66 3.60 20.28 -12.68
N ALA A 67 2.93 21.09 -11.83
CA ALA A 67 2.05 22.17 -12.25
C ALA A 67 2.68 23.58 -12.08
N ALA A 68 4.01 23.66 -12.03
CA ALA A 68 4.78 24.91 -11.94
C ALA A 68 5.61 25.12 -13.20
#